data_AF-A0A956SVU4-F1
#
_entry.id   AF-A0A956SVU4-F1
#
_cell.length_a   1.000
_cell.length_b   1.000
_cell.length_c   1.000
_cell.angle_alpha   90.00
_cell.angle_beta   90.00
_cell.angle_gamma   90.00
#
_symmetry.space_group_name_H-M   'P 1'
#
loop_
_entity.id
_entity.type
_entity.pdbx_description
1 polymer ?
#
loop_
_entity_poly.entity_id
_entity_poly.type
_entity_poly.pdbx_seq_one_letter_code
_entity_poly.pdbx_strand_id
1 'polypeptide(L)' 'MAYEAVIGLEVHAQVKTETKIFCGCATVYGQEPNSAT' A
#
# COMPACT_ATOMS: atom_id res chain seq x y z
N MET A 1 40.44 11.01 -5.10
CA MET A 1 39.19 11.37 -4.41
C MET A 1 38.38 10.10 -4.24
N ALA A 2 38.07 9.70 -3.01
CA ALA A 2 37.20 8.55 -2.75
C ALA A 2 35.85 9.11 -2.32
N TYR A 3 34.81 8.87 -3.13
CA TYR A 3 33.44 9.24 -2.78
C TYR A 3 32.69 8.00 -2.28
N GLU A 4 31.73 8.22 -1.39
CA GLU A 4 30.86 7.17 -0.86
C GLU A 4 29.42 7.43 -1.31
N ALA A 5 28.78 6.40 -1.86
CA ALA A 5 27.38 6.47 -2.24
C ALA A 5 26.50 6.14 -1.03
N VAL A 6 25.60 7.07 -0.68
CA VAL A 6 24.59 6.87 0.35
C VAL A 6 23.21 6.93 -0.29
N ILE A 7 22.48 5.82 -0.24
CA ILE A 7 21.18 5.66 -0.91
C ILE A 7 20.16 5.19 0.12
N GLY A 8 19.02 5.89 0.18
CA GLY A 8 17.85 5.50 0.95
C GLY A 8 16.70 5.12 0.02
N LEU A 9 15.94 4.09 0.40
CA LEU A 9 14.73 3.67 -0.30
C LEU A 9 13.56 3.62 0.68
N GLU A 10 12.41 4.11 0.24
CA GLU A 10 11.14 3.95 0.93
C GLU A 10 10.24 3.02 0.11
N VAL A 11 9.70 1.99 0.75
CA VAL A 11 8.94 0.94 0.08
C VAL A 11 7.58 0.82 0.75
N HIS A 12 6.52 0.84 -0.06
CA HIS A 12 5.16 0.53 0.39
C HIS A 12 4.75 -0.85 -0.12
N ALA A 13 4.12 -1.64 0.75
CA ALA A 13 3.55 -2.93 0.41
C ALA A 13 2.13 -3.03 0.97
N GLN A 14 1.20 -3.50 0.13
CA GLN A 14 -0.18 -3.75 0.56
C GLN A 14 -0.28 -5.15 1.17
N VAL A 15 -0.81 -5.24 2.39
CA VAL A 15 -1.09 -6.53 3.04
C VAL A 15 -2.33 -7.16 2.40
N LYS A 16 -2.25 -8.44 2.05
CA LYS A 16 -3.34 -9.24 1.44
C LYS A 16 -4.41 -9.65 2.46
N THR A 17 -4.98 -8.65 3.13
CA THR A 17 -6.16 -8.80 3.99
C THR A 17 -7.42 -8.78 3.13
N GLU A 18 -8.53 -9.32 3.64
CA GLU A 18 -9.85 -9.25 2.99
C GLU A 18 -10.61 -7.95 3.33
N THR A 19 -10.30 -7.34 4.46
CA THR A 19 -10.91 -6.10 4.96
C THR A 19 -9.87 -4.99 5.09
N LYS A 20 -10.32 -3.73 5.07
CA LYS A 20 -9.46 -2.57 5.35
C LYS A 20 -8.96 -2.60 6.81
N ILE A 21 -7.94 -1.79 7.07
CA ILE A 21 -7.24 -1.78 8.36
C ILE A 21 -8.10 -1.32 9.56
N PHE A 22 -9.06 -0.42 9.33
CA PHE A 22 -9.88 0.19 10.41
C PHE A 22 -11.39 0.06 10.19
N CYS A 23 -11.83 -0.74 9.21
CA CYS A 23 -13.25 -1.05 8.99
C CYS A 23 -13.41 -2.40 8.26
N GLY A 24 -14.63 -2.94 8.26
CA GLY A 24 -14.95 -4.21 7.59
C GLY A 24 -15.08 -4.13 6.06
N CYS A 25 -14.78 -2.97 5.45
CA CYS A 25 -14.95 -2.78 4.01
C CYS A 25 -13.91 -3.60 3.23
N ALA A 26 -14.28 -4.12 2.06
CA ALA A 26 -13.43 -5.02 1.28
C ALA A 26 -12.19 -4.33 0.66
N THR A 27 -11.09 -5.06 0.53
CA THR A 27 -9.82 -4.66 -0.11
C THR A 27 -9.68 -5.27 -1.52
N VAL A 28 -10.76 -5.24 -2.30
CA VAL A 28 -10.84 -5.86 -3.64
C VAL A 28 -10.66 -4.83 -4.75
N TYR A 29 -9.86 -5.17 -5.76
CA TYR A 29 -9.62 -4.33 -6.93
C TYR A 29 -10.82 -4.34 -7.89
N GLY A 30 -11.02 -3.23 -8.63
CA GLY A 30 -11.98 -3.17 -9.73
C GLY A 30 -13.44 -2.86 -9.36
N GLN A 31 -13.68 -2.37 -8.14
CA GLN A 31 -15.01 -1.97 -7.69
C GLN A 31 -15.46 -0.64 -8.30
N GLU A 32 -16.78 -0.44 -8.39
CA GLU A 32 -17.37 0.85 -8.83
C GLU A 32 -16.97 1.99 -7.88
N PRO A 33 -16.89 3.24 -8.38
CA PRO A 33 -16.54 4.39 -7.55
C PRO A 33 -17.40 4.49 -6.28
N ASN A 34 -16.74 4.61 -5.13
CA ASN A 34 -17.35 4.72 -3.80
C ASN A 34 -18.20 3.52 -3.32
N SER A 35 -18.20 2.40 -4.04
CA SER A 35 -18.99 1.21 -3.66
C SER A 35 -18.38 0.38 -2.52
N ALA A 36 -17.08 0.53 -2.27
CA ALA A 36 -16.36 -0.13 -1.17
C ALA A 36 -16.01 0.87 -0.05
N THR A 37 -16.89 1.85 0.24
CA THR A 37 -16.65 2.85 1.29
C THR A 37 -16.75 2.25 2.68
#